data_AF-A0A7K6TA34-F1
#
_entry.id   AF-A0A7K6TA34-F1
#
_cell.length_a   1.000
_cell.length_b   1.000
_cell.length_c   1.000
_cell.angle_alpha   90.00
_cell.angle_beta   90.00
_cell.angle_gamma   90.00
#
_symmetry.space_group_name_H-M   'P 1'
#
loop_
_entity.id
_entity.type
_entity.pdbx_description
1 polymer ?
#
loop_
_entity_poly.entity_id
_entity_poly.type
_entity_poly.pdbx_seq_one_letter_code
_entity_poly.pdbx_strand_id
1 'polypeptide(L)'
;GPGTYTLPRVLGPNTAHTSASPCYSMKSRSQRDRYDADLAKTPGPAALPKIDLDVFKTRAPGYSMGSRTQLRDKTVKPGPADYRTGRVRQPPSAPARL
;
A
#
# COMPACT_ATOMS: atom_id res chain seq x y z
N GLY A 1 -36.71 -41.38 -47.89
CA GLY A 1 -37.34 -42.70 -47.61
C GLY A 1 -37.37 -42.95 -46.12
N PRO A 2 -38.21 -43.86 -45.61
CA PRO A 2 -38.21 -44.23 -44.20
C PRO A 2 -36.87 -44.92 -43.87
N GLY A 3 -36.00 -44.23 -43.12
CA GLY A 3 -34.66 -44.74 -42.82
C GLY A 3 -33.62 -43.71 -42.34
N THR A 4 -33.97 -42.42 -42.26
CA THR A 4 -33.08 -41.41 -41.66
C THR A 4 -33.29 -41.36 -40.15
N TYR A 5 -32.42 -42.04 -39.40
CA TYR A 5 -32.33 -41.91 -37.95
C TYR A 5 -31.38 -40.75 -37.59
N THR A 6 -31.91 -39.73 -36.92
CA THR A 6 -31.10 -38.63 -36.40
C THR A 6 -30.45 -39.07 -35.09
N LEU A 7 -29.13 -39.29 -35.10
CA LEU A 7 -28.39 -39.60 -33.89
C LEU A 7 -28.35 -38.36 -32.96
N PRO A 8 -28.58 -38.53 -31.65
CA PRO A 8 -28.51 -37.42 -30.71
C PRO A 8 -27.07 -36.90 -30.63
N ARG A 9 -26.90 -35.57 -30.58
CA ARG A 9 -25.57 -34.96 -30.37
C ARG A 9 -25.04 -35.38 -29.00
N VAL A 10 -23.79 -35.86 -28.97
CA VAL A 10 -23.09 -36.31 -27.76
C VAL A 10 -22.13 -35.23 -27.22
N LEU A 11 -21.98 -34.10 -27.92
CA LEU A 11 -21.07 -33.02 -27.55
C LEU A 11 -21.80 -31.67 -27.45
N GLY A 12 -21.60 -30.97 -26.34
CA GLY A 12 -22.21 -29.66 -26.04
C GLY A 12 -23.30 -29.73 -24.96
N PRO A 13 -23.89 -28.58 -24.56
CA PRO A 13 -24.69 -28.44 -23.35
C PRO A 13 -26.12 -29.05 -23.41
N ASN A 14 -26.42 -29.95 -24.34
CA ASN A 14 -27.74 -30.58 -24.48
C ASN A 14 -27.60 -31.99 -25.08
N THR A 15 -27.06 -32.92 -24.31
CA THR A 15 -26.88 -34.32 -24.70
C THR A 15 -28.07 -35.16 -24.22
N ALA A 16 -28.67 -35.95 -25.11
CA ALA A 16 -29.90 -36.69 -24.80
C ALA A 16 -29.72 -37.80 -23.75
N HIS A 17 -28.51 -38.35 -23.63
CA HIS A 17 -28.22 -39.54 -22.82
C HIS A 17 -27.17 -39.34 -21.74
N THR A 18 -26.62 -38.12 -21.61
CA THR A 18 -25.65 -37.80 -20.56
C THR A 18 -25.87 -36.38 -20.06
N SER A 19 -25.53 -36.11 -18.81
CA SER A 19 -25.56 -34.75 -18.27
C SER A 19 -24.30 -34.02 -18.75
N ALA A 20 -24.46 -32.84 -19.34
CA ALA A 20 -23.35 -32.00 -19.80
C ALA A 20 -23.30 -30.70 -19.02
N SER A 21 -22.09 -30.26 -18.67
CA SER A 21 -21.88 -28.95 -18.06
C SER A 21 -22.19 -27.81 -19.05
N PRO A 22 -22.60 -26.62 -18.57
CA PRO A 22 -22.85 -25.47 -19.44
C PRO A 22 -21.66 -25.14 -20.34
N CYS A 23 -21.92 -24.87 -21.62
CA CYS A 23 -20.91 -24.46 -22.59
C CYS A 23 -21.08 -22.97 -22.88
N TYR A 24 -20.25 -22.16 -22.24
CA TYR A 24 -20.27 -20.71 -22.44
C TYR A 24 -19.37 -20.33 -23.62
N SER A 25 -19.85 -19.41 -24.46
CA SER A 25 -19.04 -18.77 -25.48
C SER A 25 -19.06 -17.25 -25.27
N MET A 26 -17.95 -16.60 -25.57
CA MET A 26 -17.87 -15.15 -25.58
C MET A 26 -18.21 -14.66 -26.98
N LYS A 27 -19.23 -13.80 -27.09
CA LYS A 27 -19.52 -13.08 -28.34
C LYS A 27 -18.45 -12.00 -28.57
N SER A 28 -18.16 -11.71 -29.84
CA SER A 28 -17.25 -10.61 -30.20
C SER A 28 -17.75 -9.27 -29.68
N ARG A 29 -16.82 -8.33 -29.42
CA ARG A 29 -17.17 -6.98 -28.95
C ARG A 29 -17.78 -6.17 -30.09
N SER A 30 -19.02 -5.73 -29.93
CA SER A 30 -19.65 -4.73 -30.81
C SER A 30 -18.80 -3.45 -30.87
N GLN A 31 -18.69 -2.85 -32.05
CA GLN A 31 -18.12 -1.50 -32.24
C GLN A 31 -19.15 -0.40 -32.00
N ARG A 32 -20.45 -0.73 -32.06
CA ARG A 32 -21.53 0.22 -31.72
C ARG A 32 -21.61 0.36 -30.21
N ASP A 33 -21.69 1.62 -29.75
CA ASP A 33 -21.91 2.06 -28.37
C ASP A 33 -20.77 1.75 -27.38
N ARG A 34 -19.53 1.96 -27.84
CA ARG A 34 -18.35 1.88 -26.98
C ARG A 34 -18.17 3.17 -26.17
N TYR A 35 -18.29 3.06 -24.85
CA TYR A 35 -18.02 4.15 -23.90
C TYR A 35 -16.53 4.56 -23.90
N ASP A 36 -15.65 3.63 -24.30
CA ASP A 36 -14.21 3.84 -24.54
C ASP A 36 -13.89 4.55 -25.86
N ALA A 37 -14.79 4.50 -26.85
CA ALA A 37 -14.63 5.20 -28.11
C ALA A 37 -15.17 6.65 -28.04
N ASP A 38 -16.17 6.88 -27.20
CA ASP A 38 -16.72 8.21 -26.94
C ASP A 38 -15.94 8.90 -25.80
N LEU A 39 -14.82 9.53 -26.18
CA LEU A 39 -13.96 10.30 -25.27
C LEU A 39 -14.71 11.44 -24.55
N ALA A 40 -15.86 11.89 -25.07
CA ALA A 40 -16.69 12.90 -24.41
C ALA A 40 -17.51 12.31 -23.25
N LYS A 41 -17.76 10.99 -23.26
CA LYS A 41 -18.48 10.29 -22.19
C LYS A 41 -17.53 9.75 -21.13
N THR A 42 -16.28 9.46 -21.50
CA THR A 42 -15.18 9.03 -20.62
C THR A 42 -14.06 10.06 -20.56
N PRO A 43 -14.21 11.15 -19.78
CA PRO A 43 -13.07 11.98 -19.47
C PRO A 43 -11.99 11.08 -18.83
N GLY A 44 -10.76 11.16 -19.35
CA GLY A 44 -9.64 10.38 -18.81
C GLY A 44 -9.38 10.69 -17.34
N PRO A 45 -8.58 9.88 -16.62
CA PRO A 45 -8.32 10.08 -15.20
C PRO A 45 -7.72 11.45 -14.87
N ALA A 46 -7.04 12.09 -15.83
CA ALA A 46 -6.49 13.44 -15.72
C ALA A 46 -7.51 14.58 -15.98
N ALA A 47 -8.67 14.27 -16.55
CA ALA A 47 -9.72 15.25 -16.83
C ALA A 47 -10.68 15.48 -15.64
N LEU A 48 -10.55 14.67 -14.58
CA LEU A 48 -11.22 14.93 -13.30
C LEU A 48 -10.50 16.06 -12.56
N PRO A 49 -11.23 17.03 -11.99
CA PRO A 49 -10.63 18.09 -11.20
C PRO A 49 -9.96 17.52 -9.95
N LYS A 50 -8.79 18.05 -9.60
CA LYS A 50 -8.16 17.75 -8.31
C LYS A 50 -9.00 18.39 -7.22
N ILE A 51 -9.61 17.57 -6.37
CA ILE A 51 -10.38 18.05 -5.22
C ILE A 51 -9.51 17.91 -3.98
N ASP A 52 -9.41 18.99 -3.19
CA ASP A 52 -8.72 18.95 -1.91
C ASP A 52 -9.40 17.95 -0.97
N LEU A 53 -8.65 16.94 -0.51
CA LEU A 53 -9.16 15.88 0.34
C LEU A 53 -9.59 16.39 1.72
N ASP A 54 -9.10 17.55 2.12
CA ASP A 54 -9.46 18.25 3.36
C ASP A 54 -10.97 18.62 3.41
N VAL A 55 -11.67 18.64 2.27
CA VAL A 55 -13.11 18.89 2.19
C VAL A 55 -13.93 17.70 2.73
N PHE A 56 -13.43 16.47 2.54
CA PHE A 56 -14.16 15.24 2.89
C PHE A 56 -13.52 14.46 4.03
N LYS A 57 -12.24 14.72 4.33
CA LYS A 57 -11.47 14.01 5.34
C LYS A 57 -10.84 15.01 6.28
N THR A 58 -10.77 14.64 7.56
CA THR A 58 -10.01 15.39 8.55
C THR A 58 -8.54 15.42 8.15
N ARG A 59 -8.01 16.63 7.93
CA ARG A 59 -6.61 16.86 7.59
C ARG A 59 -5.70 16.36 8.72
N ALA A 60 -4.59 15.72 8.36
CA ALA A 60 -3.55 15.40 9.32
C ALA A 60 -2.92 16.69 9.92
N PRO A 61 -2.50 16.68 11.19
CA PRO A 61 -1.83 17.84 11.77
C PRO A 61 -0.55 18.17 11.00
N GLY A 62 -0.43 19.43 10.56
CA GLY A 62 0.80 19.95 9.97
C GLY A 62 1.73 20.46 11.07
N TYR A 63 2.92 19.88 11.20
CA TYR A 63 3.94 20.34 12.14
C TYR A 63 5.00 21.17 11.41
N SER A 64 5.46 22.24 12.05
CA SER A 64 6.59 23.05 11.61
C SER A 64 7.63 23.14 12.71
N MET A 65 8.92 23.18 12.34
CA MET A 65 9.99 23.43 13.29
C MET A 65 9.92 24.87 13.78
N GLY A 66 9.89 25.07 15.10
CA GLY A 66 9.99 26.40 15.71
C GLY A 66 11.37 27.04 15.49
N SER A 67 11.44 28.37 15.65
CA SER A 67 12.69 29.12 15.52
C SER A 67 13.75 28.69 16.54
N ARG A 68 15.03 28.76 16.16
CA ARG A 68 16.15 28.45 17.06
C ARG A 68 16.19 29.40 18.25
N THR A 69 16.06 28.87 19.46
CA THR A 69 16.24 29.65 20.69
C THR A 69 17.73 29.92 20.93
N GLN A 70 18.06 31.15 21.33
CA GLN A 70 19.43 31.49 21.71
C GLN A 70 19.76 30.87 23.08
N LEU A 71 20.89 30.17 23.18
CA LEU A 71 21.42 29.70 24.46
C LEU A 71 21.68 30.91 25.37
N ARG A 72 20.98 30.96 26.51
CA ARG A 72 21.10 32.03 27.52
C ARG A 72 22.38 31.95 28.32
N ASP A 73 22.92 30.74 28.51
CA ASP A 73 24.17 30.49 29.21
C ASP A 73 25.33 30.41 28.20
N LYS A 74 26.29 31.33 28.32
CA LYS A 74 27.54 31.36 27.53
C LYS A 74 28.72 30.77 28.29
N THR A 75 28.49 30.19 29.47
CA THR A 75 29.55 29.62 30.30
C THR A 75 30.18 28.43 29.57
N VAL A 76 31.48 28.52 29.31
CA VAL A 76 32.28 27.39 28.81
C VAL A 76 32.33 26.35 29.91
N LYS A 77 31.57 25.26 29.75
CA LYS A 77 31.65 24.11 30.66
C LYS A 77 32.90 23.29 30.27
N PRO A 78 33.67 22.80 31.25
CA PRO A 78 34.82 21.96 30.98
C PRO A 78 34.37 20.73 30.16
N GLY A 79 35.16 20.38 29.16
CA GLY A 79 34.94 19.18 28.37
C GLY A 79 35.19 17.93 29.19
N PRO A 80 34.72 16.75 28.74
CA PRO A 80 34.91 15.50 29.48
C PRO A 80 36.39 15.17 29.78
N ALA A 81 37.33 15.66 28.98
CA ALA A 81 38.77 15.49 29.18
C ALA A 81 39.42 16.52 30.12
N ASP A 82 38.73 17.61 30.46
CA ASP A 82 39.25 18.66 31.35
C ASP A 82 39.14 18.27 32.84
N TYR A 83 38.36 17.23 33.15
CA TYR A 83 38.23 16.71 34.50
C TYR A 83 39.42 15.82 34.87
N ARG A 84 40.32 16.33 35.73
CA ARG A 84 41.38 15.51 36.33
C ARG A 84 40.82 14.75 37.53
N THR A 85 40.65 13.43 37.41
CA THR A 85 40.40 12.56 38.56
C THR A 85 41.68 12.47 39.38
N GLY A 86 41.72 13.09 40.57
CA GLY A 86 42.86 13.00 41.48
C GLY A 86 43.20 11.54 41.81
N ARG A 87 44.46 11.27 42.20
CA ARG A 87 44.88 9.91 42.62
C ARG A 87 44.02 9.45 43.79
N VAL A 88 43.14 8.48 43.55
CA VAL A 88 42.39 7.80 44.60
C VAL A 88 43.40 7.02 45.45
N ARG A 89 43.64 7.46 46.70
CA ARG A 89 44.37 6.65 47.67
C ARG A 89 43.51 5.44 48.01
N GLN A 90 43.80 4.29 47.41
CA GLN A 90 43.19 3.05 47.83
C GLN A 90 43.77 2.66 49.20
N PRO A 91 42.93 2.40 50.23
CA PRO A 91 43.41 1.85 51.48
C PRO A 91 43.97 0.43 51.24
N PRO A 92 44.97 -0.01 52.03
CA PRO A 92 45.58 -1.33 51.84
C PRO A 92 44.54 -2.45 52.00
N SER A 93 44.50 -3.37 51.05
CA SER A 93 43.64 -4.55 51.08
C SER A 93 44.01 -5.46 52.24
N ALA A 94 43.09 -5.70 53.17
CA ALA A 94 43.30 -6.65 54.26
C ALA A 94 43.39 -8.10 53.73
N PRO A 95 44.25 -8.96 54.29
CA PRO A 95 44.35 -10.35 53.86
C PRO A 95 43.11 -11.15 54.25
N ALA A 96 42.63 -11.98 53.32
CA ALA A 96 41.50 -12.88 53.53
C ALA A 96 41.84 -13.93 54.61
N ARG A 97 40.94 -14.11 55.59
CA ARG A 97 41.01 -15.22 56.55
C ARG A 97 40.45 -16.50 55.93
N LEU A 98 41.18 -17.61 56.11
CA LEU A 98 40.77 -18.99 55.81
C LEU A 98 39.62 -19.45 56.71
#